data_AF-A0A1R4GVZ3-F1
#
_entry.id   AF-A0A1R4GVZ3-F1
#
_cell.length_a   1.000
_cell.length_b   1.000
_cell.length_c   1.000
_cell.angle_alpha   90.00
_cell.angle_beta   90.00
_cell.angle_gamma   90.00
#
_symmetry.space_group_name_H-M   'P 1'
#
loop_
_entity.id
_entity.type
_entity.pdbx_description
1 polymer ?
#
loop_
_entity_poly.entity_id
_entity_poly.type
_entity_poly.pdbx_seq_one_letter_code
_entity_poly.pdbx_strand_id
1 'polypeptide(L)' 'MENPLPRAYQSYLEGAEPAFLDTVRPVMQESVAEGEYGVLVRFLGTGVQALVSETVPFGEVRELHHE' A
#
# COMPACT_ATOMS: atom_id res chain seq x y z
N MET A 1 -4.57 -13.87 14.48
CA MET A 1 -3.69 -12.76 14.84
C MET A 1 -4.07 -11.63 13.91
N GLU A 2 -4.75 -10.60 14.41
CA GLU A 2 -4.90 -9.35 13.67
C GLU A 2 -3.48 -8.76 13.58
N ASN A 3 -2.86 -8.77 12.40
CA ASN A 3 -1.55 -8.15 12.23
C ASN A 3 -1.81 -6.67 11.98
N PRO A 4 -1.67 -5.78 13.00
CA PRO A 4 -1.97 -4.38 12.82
C PRO A 4 -1.04 -3.81 11.75
N LEU A 5 -1.59 -3.07 10.79
CA LEU A 5 -0.79 -2.41 9.77
C LEU A 5 0.27 -1.52 10.44
N PRO A 6 1.51 -1.46 9.92
CA PRO A 6 2.53 -0.53 10.37
C PRO A 6 1.99 0.90 10.47
N ARG A 7 2.55 1.69 11.39
CA ARG A 7 2.12 3.08 11.59
C ARG A 7 2.20 3.90 10.30
N ALA A 8 3.21 3.67 9.48
CA ALA A 8 3.36 4.30 8.17
C ALA A 8 2.16 4.03 7.24
N TYR A 9 1.67 2.78 7.21
CA TYR A 9 0.53 2.38 6.40
C TYR A 9 -0.76 3.00 6.94
N GLN A 10 -0.96 3.00 8.26
CA GLN A 10 -2.13 3.63 8.87
C GLN A 10 -2.19 5.14 8.56
N SER A 11 -1.04 5.84 8.69
CA SER A 11 -0.95 7.25 8.33
C SER A 11 -1.15 7.50 6.84
N TYR A 12 -0.70 6.60 5.98
CA TYR A 12 -0.94 6.69 4.53
C TYR A 12 -2.41 6.52 4.14
N LEU A 13 -3.13 5.65 4.86
CA LEU A 13 -4.57 5.42 4.67
C LEU A 13 -5.42 6.52 5.32
N GLU A 14 -4.85 7.36 6.17
CA GLU A 14 -5.57 8.43 6.85
C GLU A 14 -6.01 9.51 5.85
N GLY A 15 -7.32 9.65 5.65
CA GLY A 15 -7.88 10.61 4.70
C GLY A 15 -7.99 10.11 3.25
N ALA A 16 -7.60 8.87 2.97
CA ALA A 16 -7.77 8.27 1.64
C ALA A 16 -9.22 7.86 1.36
N GLU A 17 -9.62 7.86 0.08
CA GLU A 17 -10.99 7.52 -0.31
C GLU A 17 -11.33 6.04 -0.09
N PRO A 18 -12.61 5.69 0.19
CA PRO A 18 -13.01 4.32 0.47
C PRO A 18 -12.63 3.32 -0.63
N ALA A 19 -12.79 3.71 -1.90
CA ALA A 19 -12.44 2.86 -3.05
C ALA A 19 -10.92 2.58 -3.15
N PHE A 20 -10.12 3.58 -2.78
CA PHE A 20 -8.68 3.44 -2.68
C PHE A 20 -8.29 2.50 -1.53
N LEU A 21 -8.88 2.71 -0.36
CA LEU A 21 -8.65 1.87 0.82
C LEU A 21 -8.95 0.39 0.52
N ASP A 22 -10.06 0.11 -0.18
CA ASP A 22 -10.47 -1.26 -0.54
C ASP A 22 -9.44 -1.93 -1.46
N THR A 23 -8.78 -1.15 -2.31
CA THR A 23 -7.73 -1.63 -3.22
C THR A 23 -6.38 -1.85 -2.52
N VAL A 24 -5.97 -0.91 -1.66
CA VAL A 24 -4.62 -0.89 -1.08
C VAL A 24 -4.51 -1.71 0.21
N ARG A 25 -5.58 -1.77 1.01
CA ARG A 25 -5.61 -2.52 2.28
C ARG A 25 -5.21 -4.00 2.14
N PRO A 26 -5.74 -4.80 1.20
CA PRO A 26 -5.32 -6.20 1.07
C PRO A 26 -3.83 -6.34 0.73
N VAL A 27 -3.29 -5.44 -0.10
CA VAL A 27 -1.86 -5.43 -0.47
C VAL A 27 -0.98 -5.06 0.71
N MET A 28 -1.38 -4.10 1.52
CA MET A 28 -0.69 -3.76 2.76
C MET A 28 -0.69 -4.92 3.76
N GLN A 29 -1.79 -5.65 3.87
CA GLN A 29 -1.87 -6.85 4.72
C GLN A 29 -0.94 -7.96 4.20
N GLU A 30 -0.87 -8.15 2.89
CA GLU A 30 0.06 -9.09 2.25
C GLU A 30 1.52 -8.70 2.54
N SER A 31 1.89 -7.43 2.33
CA SER A 31 3.22 -6.89 2.67
C SER A 31 3.60 -7.15 4.13
N VAL A 32 2.64 -7.04 5.06
CA VAL A 32 2.83 -7.30 6.49
C VAL A 32 2.91 -8.79 6.82
N ALA A 33 2.19 -9.64 6.08
CA ALA A 33 2.27 -11.08 6.23
C ALA A 33 3.63 -11.62 5.77
N GLU A 34 4.15 -11.11 4.64
CA GLU A 34 5.47 -11.46 4.12
C GLU A 34 6.59 -10.82 4.96
N GLY A 35 6.40 -9.56 5.38
CA GLY A 35 7.38 -8.82 6.20
C GLY A 35 8.68 -8.46 5.49
N GLU A 36 8.74 -8.66 4.17
CA GLU A 36 9.99 -8.55 3.39
C GLU A 36 10.05 -7.25 2.57
N TYR A 37 8.93 -6.83 1.98
CA TYR A 37 8.87 -5.67 1.08
C TYR A 37 7.68 -4.75 1.38
N GLY A 38 7.80 -3.49 0.98
CA GLY A 38 6.79 -2.45 1.14
C GLY A 38 5.74 -2.46 0.03
N VAL A 39 4.91 -1.41 0.01
CA VAL A 39 3.81 -1.27 -0.95
C VAL A 39 4.11 -0.19 -1.99
N LEU A 40 3.96 -0.52 -3.26
CA LEU A 40 4.00 0.41 -4.37
C LEU A 40 2.58 0.67 -4.88
N VAL A 41 2.17 1.92 -4.85
CA VAL A 41 0.89 2.41 -5.37
C VAL A 41 1.16 3.10 -6.71
N ARG A 42 0.51 2.64 -7.77
CA ARG A 42 0.60 3.20 -9.12
C ARG A 42 -0.73 3.83 -9.49
N PHE A 43 -0.71 5.11 -9.81
CA PHE A 43 -1.86 5.80 -10.37
C PHE A 43 -1.82 5.65 -11.89
N LEU A 44 -2.75 4.86 -12.42
CA LEU A 44 -2.97 4.66 -13.84
C LEU A 44 -4.09 5.61 -14.28
N GLY A 45 -4.07 6.08 -15.53
CA GLY A 45 -5.10 7.00 -16.03
C GLY A 45 -6.54 6.46 -15.91
N THR A 46 -6.71 5.15 -15.73
CA THR A 46 -8.00 4.48 -15.55
C THR A 46 -8.26 3.96 -14.13
N GLY A 47 -7.36 4.19 -13.16
CA GLY A 47 -7.55 3.71 -11.79
C GLY A 47 -6.27 3.63 -10.96
N VAL A 48 -6.34 2.93 -9.84
CA VAL A 48 -5.20 2.74 -8.92
C VAL A 48 -4.83 1.26 -8.88
N GLN A 49 -3.53 0.98 -8.90
CA GLN A 49 -2.99 -0.35 -8.71
C GLN A 49 -2.03 -0.33 -7.52
N ALA A 50 -2.28 -1.17 -6.51
CA ALA A 50 -1.33 -1.42 -5.44
C ALA A 50 -0.71 -2.81 -5.60
N LEU A 51 0.59 -2.92 -5.30
CA LEU A 51 1.31 -4.19 -5.26
C LEU A 51 2.42 -4.16 -4.23
N VAL A 52 2.77 -5.30 -3.66
CA VAL A 52 4.01 -5.47 -2.90
C VAL A 52 5.18 -5.39 -3.87
N SER A 53 6.20 -4.59 -3.57
CA SER A 53 7.32 -4.38 -4.49
C SER A 53 8.66 -4.44 -3.77
N GLU A 54 9.57 -5.26 -4.30
CA GLU A 54 10.95 -5.39 -3.82
C GLU A 54 11.76 -4.08 -3.87
N THR A 55 11.29 -3.12 -4.67
CA THR A 55 11.91 -1.79 -4.79
C THR A 55 11.55 -0.85 -3.65
N VAL A 56 10.60 -1.25 -2.80
CA VAL A 56 10.12 -0.48 -1.64
C VAL A 56 10.47 -1.26 -0.37
N PRO A 57 11.19 -0.66 0.59
CA PRO A 57 11.48 -1.32 1.86
C PRO A 57 10.21 -1.66 2.64
N PHE A 58 10.23 -2.75 3.40
CA PHE A 58 9.11 -3.12 4.27
C PHE A 58 8.77 -1.98 5.24
N GLY A 59 7.47 -1.68 5.34
CA GLY A 59 6.96 -0.58 6.16
C GLY A 59 6.94 0.78 5.47
N GLU A 60 7.32 0.86 4.18
CA GLU A 60 7.18 2.08 3.37
C GLU A 60 6.11 1.93 2.29
N VAL A 61 5.51 3.06 1.91
CA VAL A 61 4.57 3.16 0.79
C VAL A 61 5.16 4.14 -0.21
N ARG A 62 5.23 3.74 -1.47
CA ARG A 62 5.70 4.61 -2.55
C ARG A 62 4.62 4.82 -3.59
N GLU A 63 4.40 6.07 -3.95
CA GLU A 63 3.43 6.47 -4.97
C GLU A 63 4.12 6.75 -6.28
N LEU A 64 3.60 6.19 -7.36
CA LEU A 64 4.03 6.45 -8.72
C LEU A 64 2.87 7.07 -9.48
N HIS A 65 2.97 8.36 -9.72
CA HIS A 65 2.07 9.10 -10.59
C HIS A 65 2.66 9.09 -11.98
N HIS A 66 1.96 8.48 -12.94
CA HIS A 66 2.32 8.64 -14.34
C HIS A 66 1.80 10.02 -14.80
N GLU A 67 2.73 10.94 -15.09
CA GLU A 67 2.46 12.24 -15.70
C GLU A 67 2.00 12.13 -17.16
#